data_AF-A3ZQD6-F1
#
_entry.id   AF-A3ZQD6-F1
#
_cell.length_a   1.000
_cell.length_b   1.000
_cell.length_c   1.000
_cell.angle_alpha   90.00
_cell.angle_beta   90.00
_cell.angle_gamma   90.00
#
_symmetry.space_group_name_H-M   'P 1'
#
loop_
_entity.id
_entity.type
_entity.pdbx_description
1 polymer ?
#
loop_
_entity_poly.entity_id
_entity_poly.type
_entity_poly.pdbx_seq_one_letter_code
_entity_poly.pdbx_strand_id
1 'polypeptide(L)'
;MRFAILSAETKKLFASLEKPQGQLAFLHLGDIESMEILTRLWRDEAGFIITIELMLIATVLVIGILVGLVVIRDAITSELSDVGGSISDMNQSYAIYGITGPSAAVSGSGFADNTDSNDTPGDPPGMMDNCIMVTPTYTNESGAAPSPNGY
;
A
#
# COMPACT_ATOMS: atom_id res chain seq x y z
N MET A 1 51.20 -8.16 51.04
CA MET A 1 51.40 -7.77 49.63
C MET A 1 50.85 -6.38 49.24
N ARG A 2 50.04 -5.69 50.08
CA ARG A 2 49.41 -4.41 49.72
C ARG A 2 50.23 -3.13 50.00
N PHE A 3 51.34 -3.18 50.74
CA PHE A 3 52.15 -1.98 51.07
C PHE A 3 53.21 -1.60 50.01
N ALA A 4 53.63 -2.53 49.14
CA ALA A 4 54.59 -2.23 48.07
C ALA A 4 53.94 -1.48 46.87
N ILE A 5 52.61 -1.61 46.72
CA ILE A 5 51.87 -1.06 45.58
C ILE A 5 51.67 0.47 45.71
N LEU A 6 51.65 1.02 46.94
CA LEU A 6 51.48 2.47 47.15
C LEU A 6 52.73 3.31 46.79
N SER A 7 53.93 2.73 46.86
CA SER A 7 55.20 3.43 46.60
C SER A 7 55.49 3.62 45.10
N ALA A 8 54.94 2.74 44.24
CA ALA A 8 55.13 2.82 42.80
C ALA A 8 54.23 3.89 42.15
N GLU A 9 52.98 4.01 42.60
CA GLU A 9 52.01 5.00 42.10
C GLU A 9 52.42 6.44 42.45
N THR A 10 52.95 6.66 43.65
CA THR A 10 53.39 8.01 44.10
C THR A 10 54.62 8.51 43.35
N LYS A 11 55.54 7.63 42.94
CA LYS A 11 56.68 7.98 42.07
C LYS A 11 56.26 8.30 40.63
N LYS A 12 55.23 7.62 40.10
CA LYS A 12 54.67 7.93 38.77
C LYS A 12 54.00 9.30 38.73
N LEU A 13 53.34 9.69 39.82
CA LEU A 13 52.74 11.03 39.92
C LEU A 13 53.80 12.13 40.03
N PHE A 14 54.88 11.93 40.80
CA PHE A 14 56.00 12.88 40.86
C PHE A 14 56.72 13.04 39.50
N ALA A 15 56.93 11.94 38.76
CA ALA A 15 57.51 12.00 37.42
C ALA A 15 56.61 12.66 36.37
N SER A 16 55.30 12.77 36.64
CA SER A 16 54.35 13.48 35.76
C SER A 16 54.24 14.97 36.07
N LEU A 17 54.79 15.44 37.19
CA LEU A 17 54.83 16.87 37.56
C LEU A 17 56.10 17.59 37.10
N GLU A 18 57.07 16.87 36.53
CA GLU A 18 58.30 17.43 35.95
C GLU A 18 58.27 17.33 34.43
N LYS A 19 57.29 17.99 33.81
CA LYS A 19 57.38 18.36 32.40
C LYS A 19 57.38 19.88 32.30
N PRO A 20 58.45 20.50 31.75
CA PRO A 20 58.48 21.94 31.58
C PRO A 20 57.36 22.34 30.61
N GLN A 21 56.43 23.10 31.14
CA GLN A 21 55.44 23.88 30.39
C GLN A 21 56.21 24.95 29.62
N GLY A 22 56.34 24.79 28.31
CA GLY A 22 56.70 25.93 27.47
C GLY A 22 57.56 25.57 26.27
N GLN A 23 57.13 26.14 25.15
CA GLN A 23 57.81 26.25 23.87
C GLN A 23 57.50 25.10 22.91
N LEU A 24 57.04 25.46 21.70
CA LEU A 24 56.71 24.64 20.51
C LEU A 24 55.22 24.35 20.20
N ALA A 25 54.26 24.84 20.99
CA ALA A 25 52.83 24.59 20.75
C ALA A 25 52.07 25.70 19.98
N PHE A 26 52.69 26.43 19.04
CA PHE A 26 51.98 27.54 18.36
C PHE A 26 52.06 27.56 16.82
N LEU A 27 52.91 26.76 16.17
CA LEU A 27 53.05 26.82 14.70
C LEU A 27 52.72 25.50 13.96
N HIS A 28 52.10 24.53 14.63
CA HIS A 28 51.72 23.26 13.99
C HIS A 28 50.31 22.76 14.37
N LEU A 29 49.48 23.60 14.99
CA LEU A 29 48.15 23.21 15.50
C LEU A 29 47.02 23.32 14.46
N GLY A 30 47.17 24.18 13.44
CA GLY A 30 46.13 24.36 12.40
C GLY A 30 45.95 23.13 11.51
N ASP A 31 47.05 22.44 11.18
CA ASP A 31 47.01 21.23 10.33
C ASP A 31 46.53 19.99 11.10
N ILE A 32 46.79 19.93 12.41
CA ILE A 32 46.40 18.80 13.26
C ILE A 32 44.91 18.88 13.60
N GLU A 33 44.37 20.08 13.92
CA GLU A 33 42.92 20.26 14.15
C GLU A 33 42.10 20.03 12.88
N SER A 34 42.57 20.51 11.73
CA SER A 34 41.88 20.29 10.45
C SER A 34 41.90 18.81 10.03
N MET A 35 42.99 18.08 10.29
CA MET A 35 43.01 16.62 10.10
C MET A 35 42.07 15.87 11.05
N GLU A 36 41.91 16.31 12.31
CA GLU A 36 41.00 15.68 13.29
C GLU A 36 39.53 15.91 12.93
N ILE A 37 39.18 17.11 12.44
CA ILE A 37 37.84 17.41 11.92
C ILE A 37 37.53 16.64 10.63
N LEU A 38 38.47 16.55 9.70
CA LEU A 38 38.30 15.80 8.45
C LEU A 38 38.14 14.29 8.72
N THR A 39 38.89 13.73 9.68
CA THR A 39 38.73 12.33 10.06
C THR A 39 37.44 12.06 10.83
N ARG A 40 36.92 13.02 11.60
CA ARG A 40 35.59 12.93 12.23
C ARG A 40 34.46 12.95 11.21
N LEU A 41 34.53 13.84 10.22
CA LEU A 41 33.55 13.88 9.12
C LEU A 41 33.58 12.60 8.28
N TRP A 42 34.77 12.04 8.01
CA TRP A 42 34.92 10.76 7.31
C TRP A 42 34.40 9.56 8.10
N ARG A 43 34.32 9.66 9.43
CA ARG A 43 33.80 8.59 10.30
C ARG A 43 32.34 8.77 10.67
N ASP A 44 31.70 9.84 10.18
CA ASP A 44 30.28 10.16 10.40
C ASP A 44 29.41 9.55 9.28
N GLU A 45 29.42 8.22 9.19
CA GLU A 45 28.62 7.45 8.22
C GLU A 45 27.33 6.89 8.84
N ALA A 46 27.09 7.14 10.13
CA ALA A 46 26.01 6.55 10.90
C ALA A 46 24.60 6.99 10.43
N GLY A 47 24.47 8.12 9.72
CA GLY A 47 23.19 8.64 9.24
C GLY A 47 22.84 8.32 7.78
N PHE A 48 23.84 8.13 6.91
CA PHE A 48 23.64 7.98 5.46
C PHE A 48 23.05 6.61 5.10
N ILE A 49 23.52 5.56 5.77
CA ILE A 49 23.09 4.18 5.52
C ILE A 49 21.65 3.92 6.02
N ILE A 50 21.28 4.47 7.18
CA ILE A 50 19.98 4.18 7.81
C ILE A 50 18.83 4.92 7.10
N THR A 51 19.08 6.10 6.56
CA THR A 51 18.04 6.91 5.90
C THR A 51 17.70 6.40 4.51
N ILE A 52 18.70 5.97 3.72
CA ILE A 52 18.46 5.42 2.37
C ILE A 52 17.76 4.06 2.43
N GLU A 53 18.10 3.22 3.41
CA GLU A 53 17.46 1.92 3.61
C GLU A 53 15.97 2.06 3.97
N LEU A 54 15.65 3.00 4.88
CA LEU A 54 14.27 3.28 5.25
C LEU A 54 13.47 3.93 4.10
N MET A 55 14.10 4.81 3.30
CA MET A 55 13.47 5.38 2.10
C MET A 55 13.14 4.32 1.05
N LEU A 56 14.05 3.37 0.83
CA LEU A 56 13.83 2.29 -0.13
C LEU A 56 12.68 1.38 0.31
N ILE A 57 12.62 1.01 1.59
CA ILE A 57 11.50 0.24 2.13
C ILE A 57 10.19 1.03 2.06
N ALA A 58 10.20 2.31 2.43
CA ALA A 58 9.00 3.15 2.43
C ALA A 58 8.42 3.33 1.03
N THR A 59 9.25 3.54 0.01
CA THR A 59 8.78 3.72 -1.38
C THR A 59 8.22 2.43 -1.96
N VAL A 60 8.87 1.28 -1.73
CA VAL A 60 8.34 -0.02 -2.14
C VAL A 60 7.02 -0.33 -1.44
N LEU A 61 6.90 -0.03 -0.16
CA LEU A 61 5.67 -0.20 0.61
C LEU A 61 4.54 0.66 0.05
N VAL A 62 4.81 1.95 -0.23
CA VAL A 62 3.80 2.85 -0.80
C VAL A 62 3.33 2.36 -2.17
N ILE A 63 4.25 1.97 -3.06
CA ILE A 63 3.88 1.46 -4.39
C ILE A 63 3.06 0.16 -4.27
N GLY A 64 3.43 -0.73 -3.34
CA GLY A 64 2.67 -1.95 -3.06
C GLY A 64 1.24 -1.67 -2.60
N ILE A 65 1.05 -0.69 -1.70
CA ILE A 65 -0.28 -0.28 -1.25
C ILE A 65 -1.07 0.37 -2.39
N LEU A 66 -0.45 1.20 -3.22
CA LEU A 66 -1.12 1.86 -4.36
C LEU A 66 -1.66 0.82 -5.35
N VAL A 67 -0.84 -0.15 -5.74
CA VAL A 67 -1.28 -1.22 -6.65
C VAL A 67 -2.35 -2.09 -5.99
N GLY A 68 -2.17 -2.44 -4.71
CA GLY A 68 -3.18 -3.19 -3.95
C GLY A 68 -4.53 -2.48 -3.87
N LEU A 69 -4.54 -1.16 -3.66
CA LEU A 69 -5.76 -0.36 -3.60
C LEU A 69 -6.46 -0.26 -4.95
N VAL A 70 -5.71 -0.18 -6.04
CA VAL A 70 -6.26 -0.20 -7.41
C VAL A 70 -6.99 -1.52 -7.67
N VAL A 71 -6.38 -2.65 -7.31
CA VAL A 71 -7.02 -3.97 -7.48
C VAL A 71 -8.28 -4.11 -6.63
N ILE A 72 -8.26 -3.64 -5.37
CA ILE A 72 -9.44 -3.68 -4.49
C ILE A 72 -10.58 -2.82 -5.07
N ARG A 73 -10.26 -1.63 -5.59
CA ARG A 73 -11.25 -0.76 -6.24
C ARG A 73 -11.90 -1.47 -7.42
N ASP A 74 -11.10 -2.04 -8.31
CA ASP A 74 -11.60 -2.68 -9.52
C ASP A 74 -12.44 -3.93 -9.18
N ALA A 75 -12.03 -4.70 -8.16
CA ALA A 75 -12.81 -5.83 -7.65
C ALA A 75 -14.15 -5.40 -7.06
N ILE A 76 -14.18 -4.36 -6.21
CA ILE A 76 -15.42 -3.86 -5.61
C ILE A 76 -16.38 -3.34 -6.69
N THR A 77 -15.86 -2.63 -7.70
CA THR A 77 -16.67 -2.16 -8.83
C THR A 77 -17.28 -3.33 -9.61
N SER A 78 -16.53 -4.41 -9.81
CA SER A 78 -17.05 -5.63 -10.45
C SER A 78 -18.22 -6.21 -9.66
N GLU A 79 -18.02 -6.46 -8.37
CA GLU A 79 -19.06 -7.07 -7.52
C GLU A 79 -20.31 -6.18 -7.41
N LEU A 80 -20.14 -4.85 -7.37
CA LEU A 80 -21.27 -3.92 -7.39
C LEU A 80 -22.02 -3.93 -8.73
N SER A 81 -21.30 -4.17 -9.84
CA SER A 81 -21.90 -4.33 -11.16
C SER A 81 -22.78 -5.57 -11.22
N ASP A 82 -22.26 -6.70 -10.73
CA ASP A 82 -22.97 -7.98 -10.68
C ASP A 82 -24.19 -7.90 -9.73
N VAL A 83 -24.05 -7.20 -8.59
CA VAL A 83 -25.20 -6.88 -7.72
C VAL A 83 -26.22 -6.02 -8.46
N GLY A 84 -25.79 -5.01 -9.22
CA GLY A 84 -26.68 -4.17 -10.03
C GLY A 84 -27.41 -4.97 -11.10
N GLY A 85 -26.71 -5.88 -11.78
CA GLY A 85 -27.27 -6.80 -12.77
C GLY A 85 -28.33 -7.72 -12.18
N SER A 86 -28.03 -8.31 -11.02
CA SER A 86 -29.00 -9.15 -10.30
C SER A 86 -30.31 -8.43 -9.92
N ILE A 87 -30.25 -7.11 -9.73
CA ILE A 87 -31.44 -6.28 -9.47
C ILE A 87 -32.20 -5.99 -10.77
N SER A 88 -31.48 -5.74 -11.88
CA SER A 88 -32.09 -5.52 -13.20
C SER A 88 -32.81 -6.78 -13.71
N ASP A 89 -32.21 -7.94 -13.49
CA ASP A 89 -32.76 -9.26 -13.83
C ASP A 89 -34.01 -9.64 -13.01
N MET A 90 -34.32 -8.90 -11.93
CA MET A 90 -35.56 -9.10 -11.22
C MET A 90 -36.74 -8.70 -12.11
N ASN A 91 -37.75 -9.55 -12.20
CA ASN A 91 -38.96 -9.20 -12.94
C ASN A 91 -39.72 -8.04 -12.25
N GLN A 92 -39.67 -6.86 -12.86
CA GLN A 92 -40.34 -5.65 -12.37
C GLN A 92 -41.80 -5.52 -12.86
N SER A 93 -42.33 -6.53 -13.55
CA SER A 93 -43.72 -6.57 -14.00
C SER A 93 -44.68 -7.03 -12.91
N TYR A 94 -45.87 -6.43 -12.85
CA TYR A 94 -46.93 -6.87 -11.94
C TYR A 94 -48.31 -6.83 -12.60
N ALA A 95 -49.21 -7.71 -12.13
CA ALA A 95 -50.60 -7.72 -12.54
C ALA A 95 -51.53 -7.92 -11.34
N ILE A 96 -52.47 -7.00 -11.15
CA ILE A 96 -53.55 -7.05 -10.17
C ILE A 96 -54.86 -7.16 -10.92
N TYR A 97 -55.59 -8.25 -10.69
CA TYR A 97 -56.88 -8.48 -11.35
C TYR A 97 -58.01 -7.71 -10.65
N GLY A 98 -58.91 -7.14 -11.46
CA GLY A 98 -60.13 -6.51 -10.96
C GLY A 98 -61.14 -7.53 -10.47
N ILE A 99 -62.01 -7.12 -9.55
CA ILE A 99 -63.05 -7.97 -8.97
C ILE A 99 -64.40 -7.33 -9.28
N THR A 100 -65.33 -8.14 -9.82
CA THR A 100 -66.69 -7.70 -10.16
C THR A 100 -67.72 -8.51 -9.38
N GLY A 101 -68.62 -7.81 -8.69
CA GLY A 101 -69.78 -8.38 -8.00
C GLY A 101 -71.09 -7.81 -8.53
N PRO A 102 -72.25 -8.26 -8.00
CA PRO A 102 -73.57 -7.91 -8.54
C PRO A 102 -73.92 -6.42 -8.52
N SER A 103 -73.36 -5.64 -7.58
CA SER A 103 -73.67 -4.21 -7.39
C SER A 103 -72.43 -3.31 -7.36
N ALA A 104 -71.23 -3.86 -7.57
CA ALA A 104 -69.98 -3.11 -7.52
C ALA A 104 -68.89 -3.81 -8.33
N ALA A 105 -67.97 -3.02 -8.87
CA ALA A 105 -66.79 -3.52 -9.56
C ALA A 105 -65.58 -2.65 -9.20
N VAL A 106 -64.41 -3.27 -9.10
CA VAL A 106 -63.11 -2.61 -9.00
C VAL A 106 -62.29 -3.02 -10.21
N SER A 107 -61.75 -2.04 -10.93
CA SER A 107 -60.81 -2.30 -12.02
C SER A 107 -59.49 -2.83 -11.47
N GLY A 108 -58.88 -3.76 -12.21
CA GLY A 108 -57.51 -4.17 -11.97
C GLY A 108 -56.51 -3.11 -12.42
N SER A 109 -55.24 -3.36 -12.14
CA SER A 109 -54.10 -2.59 -12.63
C SER A 109 -52.95 -3.52 -12.97
N GLY A 110 -52.04 -3.09 -13.84
CA GLY A 110 -50.85 -3.86 -14.15
C GLY A 110 -49.80 -3.00 -14.81
N PHE A 111 -48.56 -3.47 -14.75
CA PHE A 111 -47.41 -2.91 -15.43
C PHE A 111 -46.60 -4.05 -16.04
N ALA A 112 -46.27 -3.93 -17.32
CA ALA A 112 -45.36 -4.82 -18.02
C ALA A 112 -44.08 -4.05 -18.28
N ASP A 113 -43.00 -4.52 -17.67
CA ASP A 113 -41.68 -4.01 -17.94
C ASP A 113 -41.23 -4.50 -19.32
N ASN A 114 -40.70 -3.59 -20.13
CA ASN A 114 -40.29 -3.90 -21.50
C ASN A 114 -38.77 -3.87 -21.55
N THR A 115 -38.20 -4.76 -22.35
CA THR A 115 -36.76 -4.85 -22.53
C THR A 115 -36.19 -3.51 -23.00
N ASP A 116 -35.20 -2.97 -22.28
CA ASP A 116 -34.46 -1.79 -22.67
C ASP A 116 -33.04 -2.13 -23.18
N SER A 117 -32.19 -1.12 -23.32
CA SER A 117 -30.85 -1.28 -23.89
C SER A 117 -29.89 -2.06 -22.99
N ASN A 118 -30.23 -2.27 -21.73
CA ASN A 118 -29.44 -2.97 -20.72
C ASN A 118 -29.94 -4.40 -20.46
N ASP A 119 -31.04 -4.85 -21.08
CA ASP A 119 -31.59 -6.20 -20.92
C ASP A 119 -31.06 -7.21 -21.95
N THR A 120 -29.87 -6.94 -22.52
CA THR A 120 -29.27 -7.85 -23.50
C THR A 120 -28.72 -9.11 -22.84
N PRO A 121 -29.04 -10.32 -23.32
CA PRO A 121 -28.50 -11.53 -22.73
C PRO A 121 -26.99 -11.63 -22.94
N GLY A 122 -26.25 -11.54 -21.85
CA GLY A 122 -24.90 -12.07 -21.74
C GLY A 122 -23.88 -11.05 -21.28
N ASP A 123 -23.04 -11.50 -20.35
CA ASP A 123 -21.77 -10.90 -19.98
C ASP A 123 -20.69 -11.48 -20.90
N PRO A 124 -20.21 -10.74 -21.92
CA PRO A 124 -19.07 -11.18 -22.69
C PRO A 124 -17.85 -11.28 -21.77
N PRO A 125 -16.96 -12.28 -21.96
CA PRO A 125 -15.76 -12.42 -21.14
C PRO A 125 -14.94 -11.12 -21.12
N GLY A 126 -14.74 -10.56 -19.93
CA GLY A 126 -13.98 -9.33 -19.72
C GLY A 126 -14.79 -8.03 -19.79
N MET A 127 -16.11 -8.12 -19.77
CA MET A 127 -17.02 -6.99 -19.52
C MET A 127 -17.77 -7.25 -18.20
N MET A 128 -18.04 -6.19 -17.45
CA MET A 128 -18.91 -6.26 -16.27
C MET A 128 -20.37 -6.23 -16.74
N ASP A 129 -21.28 -6.82 -15.96
CA ASP A 129 -22.72 -6.75 -16.19
C ASP A 129 -23.20 -5.28 -16.07
N ASN A 130 -24.27 -4.90 -16.76
CA ASN A 130 -24.71 -3.54 -17.04
C ASN A 130 -23.79 -2.74 -17.97
N CYS A 131 -24.27 -1.56 -18.43
CA CYS A 131 -23.53 -0.61 -19.28
C CYS A 131 -22.34 0.08 -18.57
N ILE A 132 -21.56 -0.68 -17.79
CA ILE A 132 -20.34 -0.26 -17.10
C ILE A 132 -19.16 -1.01 -17.74
N MET A 133 -18.47 -0.28 -18.61
CA MET A 133 -17.25 -0.76 -19.25
C MET A 133 -16.04 -0.36 -18.39
N VAL A 134 -15.62 -1.23 -17.48
CA VAL A 134 -14.22 -1.19 -17.06
C VAL A 134 -13.42 -1.67 -18.27
N THR A 135 -12.41 -0.92 -18.70
CA THR A 135 -11.48 -1.37 -19.75
C THR A 135 -10.34 -2.10 -19.06
N PRO A 136 -10.44 -3.41 -18.87
CA PRO A 136 -9.32 -4.16 -18.36
C PRO A 136 -8.23 -4.21 -19.43
N THR A 137 -7.00 -3.97 -19.02
CA THR A 137 -5.86 -4.19 -19.91
C THR A 137 -5.55 -5.69 -19.91
N TYR A 138 -6.46 -6.52 -20.44
CA TYR A 138 -6.27 -7.96 -20.55
C TYR A 138 -5.46 -8.27 -21.82
N THR A 139 -4.14 -8.28 -21.71
CA THR A 139 -3.39 -9.27 -22.49
C THR A 139 -3.57 -10.60 -21.77
N ASN A 140 -4.34 -11.53 -22.35
CA ASN A 140 -4.23 -13.00 -22.30
C ASN A 140 -4.92 -13.92 -21.25
N GLU A 141 -5.96 -13.51 -20.51
CA GLU A 141 -6.71 -14.47 -19.63
C GLU A 141 -7.92 -15.14 -20.32
N SER A 142 -7.79 -15.55 -21.59
CA SER A 142 -8.80 -16.34 -22.32
C SER A 142 -8.81 -17.83 -21.94
N GLY A 143 -8.45 -18.16 -20.70
CA GLY A 143 -8.49 -19.52 -20.17
C GLY A 143 -9.91 -19.92 -19.81
N ALA A 144 -10.72 -20.30 -20.80
CA ALA A 144 -11.99 -20.98 -20.54
C ALA A 144 -11.73 -22.21 -19.66
N ALA A 145 -12.25 -22.24 -18.43
CA ALA A 145 -12.28 -23.45 -17.63
C ALA A 145 -13.05 -24.52 -18.42
N PRO A 146 -12.47 -25.70 -18.70
CA PRO A 146 -13.19 -26.73 -19.43
C PRO A 146 -14.41 -27.17 -18.63
N SER A 147 -15.60 -26.98 -19.21
CA SER A 147 -16.86 -27.44 -18.64
C SER A 147 -16.83 -28.95 -18.40
N PRO A 148 -17.09 -29.42 -17.15
CA PRO A 148 -17.23 -30.83 -16.88
C PRO A 148 -18.56 -31.34 -17.46
N ASN A 149 -18.43 -31.96 -18.64
CA ASN A 149 -19.30 -32.99 -19.20
C ASN A 149 -20.49 -32.48 -20.01
N GLY A 150 -20.40 -32.73 -21.32
CA GLY A 150 -21.55 -32.75 -22.20
C GLY A 150 -22.48 -33.91 -21.88
N TYR A 151 -23.75 -33.57 -21.68
CA TYR A 151 -24.94 -34.17 -22.27
C TYR A 151 -25.99 -33.09 -22.41
#